data_AF-A0A1Q6VN92-F1
#
_entry.id   AF-A0A1Q6VN92-F1
#
_cell.length_a   1.000
_cell.length_b   1.000
_cell.length_c   1.000
_cell.angle_alpha   90.00
_cell.angle_beta   90.00
_cell.angle_gamma   90.00
#
_symmetry.space_group_name_H-M   'P 1'
#
loop_
_entity.id
_entity.type
_entity.pdbx_description
1 polymer ?
#
loop_
_entity_poly.entity_id
_entity_poly.type
_entity_poly.pdbx_seq_one_letter_code
_entity_poly.pdbx_strand_id
1 'polypeptide(L)'
;MAGGRPIEGRAALGALVMAWSVAAWMGSAEMAYAIDVKLTMEEAKKALEAGRAPMEKAAESSKPDEEIKKLMKQVSLTTRVGADPEKDPCGASAILRTKRYRLEAFGRQEATESKKQKKEVRMPDGFIQKVVDMPNMEVEIQLCGDDEYFADGVKVAFQQGSKTIHPIDMGPAERGRKNEGQGPAYRSRFTARFAYDGFDPSAKTKVVIFFPDGKTEEFEADFSKVK
;
A
#
# COMPACT_ATOMS: atom_id res chain seq x y z
N MET A 1 -67.86 53.72 -39.49
CA MET A 1 -68.23 53.61 -38.06
C MET A 1 -67.19 52.66 -37.45
N ALA A 2 -66.15 53.15 -36.77
CA ALA A 2 -66.16 53.60 -35.37
C ALA A 2 -66.62 52.47 -34.43
N GLY A 3 -65.81 51.95 -33.49
CA GLY A 3 -64.40 52.23 -33.15
C GLY A 3 -63.93 51.31 -32.01
N GLY A 4 -62.79 51.61 -31.36
CA GLY A 4 -62.42 51.00 -30.06
C GLY A 4 -61.20 50.06 -30.03
N ARG A 5 -60.03 50.62 -29.72
CA ARG A 5 -58.98 50.02 -28.85
C ARG A 5 -59.16 50.64 -27.44
N PRO A 6 -58.68 50.09 -26.30
CA PRO A 6 -57.37 49.46 -26.03
C PRO A 6 -57.53 47.98 -25.52
N ILE A 7 -56.71 47.29 -24.70
CA ILE A 7 -55.57 47.63 -23.81
C ILE A 7 -54.50 46.51 -23.74
N GLU A 8 -53.58 46.64 -22.79
CA GLU A 8 -52.41 45.81 -22.44
C GLU A 8 -52.72 44.42 -21.83
N GLY A 9 -51.76 43.49 -21.91
CA GLY A 9 -51.80 42.20 -21.20
C GLY A 9 -50.50 41.37 -21.32
N ARG A 10 -49.71 41.32 -20.24
CA ARG A 10 -48.36 40.72 -20.16
C ARG A 10 -48.31 39.19 -20.38
N ALA A 11 -47.26 38.76 -21.09
CA ALA A 11 -46.33 37.64 -20.81
C ALA A 11 -46.80 36.30 -20.19
N ALA A 12 -46.52 35.21 -20.90
CA ALA A 12 -45.98 33.94 -20.39
C ALA A 12 -45.27 33.20 -21.54
N LEU A 13 -43.93 33.12 -21.56
CA LEU A 13 -43.16 31.95 -21.11
C LEU A 13 -43.64 30.61 -21.71
N GLY A 14 -43.28 30.38 -22.98
CA GLY A 14 -43.27 29.04 -23.59
C GLY A 14 -42.03 28.25 -23.17
N ALA A 15 -42.24 27.00 -22.76
CA ALA A 15 -41.18 26.08 -22.32
C ALA A 15 -40.47 25.37 -23.50
N LEU A 16 -39.64 24.35 -23.17
CA LEU A 16 -38.77 23.49 -24.01
C LEU A 16 -37.35 24.07 -24.27
N VAL A 17 -36.24 23.33 -24.12
CA VAL A 17 -35.99 21.93 -23.68
C VAL A 17 -34.78 21.91 -22.72
N MET A 18 -34.84 21.15 -21.61
CA MET A 18 -33.62 20.78 -20.88
C MET A 18 -32.89 19.64 -21.59
N ALA A 19 -31.73 19.91 -22.18
CA ALA A 19 -30.81 18.87 -22.63
C ALA A 19 -29.96 18.37 -21.45
N TRP A 20 -30.38 17.26 -20.83
CA TRP A 20 -29.60 16.56 -19.82
C TRP A 20 -28.44 15.78 -20.46
N SER A 21 -27.27 16.41 -20.54
CA SER A 21 -26.02 15.73 -20.84
C SER A 21 -25.49 15.02 -19.59
N VAL A 22 -26.06 13.86 -19.25
CA VAL A 22 -25.48 12.96 -18.24
C VAL A 22 -24.23 12.31 -18.83
N ALA A 23 -23.10 13.02 -18.74
CA ALA A 23 -21.80 12.45 -19.03
C ALA A 23 -21.51 11.38 -17.97
N ALA A 24 -21.71 10.12 -18.34
CA ALA A 24 -21.41 8.98 -17.49
C ALA A 24 -19.90 8.88 -17.27
N TRP A 25 -19.40 9.56 -16.24
CA TRP A 25 -18.13 9.25 -15.62
C TRP A 25 -18.25 7.89 -14.93
N MET A 26 -18.19 6.82 -15.74
CA MET A 26 -17.70 5.53 -15.28
C MET A 26 -16.22 5.68 -14.96
N GLY A 27 -15.93 6.37 -13.85
CA GLY A 27 -14.68 6.17 -13.14
C GLY A 27 -14.65 4.70 -12.78
N SER A 28 -13.76 3.95 -13.42
CA SER A 28 -13.39 2.62 -12.96
C SER A 28 -12.96 2.77 -11.50
N ALA A 29 -13.81 2.31 -10.60
CA ALA A 29 -13.48 2.17 -9.20
C ALA A 29 -12.40 1.09 -9.11
N GLU A 30 -11.14 1.51 -9.29
CA GLU A 30 -9.97 0.75 -8.86
C GLU A 30 -10.08 0.62 -7.33
N MET A 31 -10.87 -0.37 -6.90
CA MET A 31 -10.79 -0.94 -5.58
C MET A 31 -9.44 -1.66 -5.52
N ALA A 32 -8.39 -0.87 -5.32
CA ALA A 32 -7.02 -1.32 -5.24
C ALA A 32 -6.82 -2.04 -3.92
N TYR A 33 -7.25 -3.30 -3.87
CA TYR A 33 -6.89 -4.23 -2.83
C TYR A 33 -5.39 -4.55 -3.01
N ALA A 34 -4.49 -3.97 -2.22
CA ALA A 34 -3.05 -4.25 -2.35
C ALA A 34 -2.69 -5.75 -2.20
N ILE A 35 -3.60 -6.53 -1.62
CA ILE A 35 -3.49 -7.97 -1.40
C ILE A 35 -4.26 -8.74 -2.49
N ASP A 36 -3.83 -8.57 -3.74
CA ASP A 36 -4.36 -9.31 -4.89
C ASP A 36 -3.95 -10.80 -4.84
N VAL A 37 -4.85 -11.64 -4.32
CA VAL A 37 -4.66 -13.11 -4.26
C VAL A 37 -4.45 -13.68 -5.68
N LYS A 38 -5.27 -13.22 -6.64
CA LYS A 38 -5.29 -13.67 -8.05
C LYS A 38 -4.92 -12.56 -9.02
N LEU A 39 -3.71 -12.01 -8.87
CA LEU A 39 -3.17 -11.01 -9.80
C LEU A 39 -2.99 -11.59 -11.21
N THR A 40 -3.50 -10.94 -12.24
CA THR A 40 -3.26 -11.33 -13.65
C THR A 40 -1.94 -10.79 -14.19
N MET A 41 -1.46 -11.34 -15.31
CA MET A 41 -0.26 -10.83 -15.99
C MET A 41 -0.41 -9.39 -16.53
N GLU A 42 -1.63 -8.95 -16.86
CA GLU A 42 -1.88 -7.57 -17.28
C GLU A 42 -1.78 -6.60 -16.09
N GLU A 43 -2.43 -6.93 -14.97
CA GLU A 43 -2.33 -6.16 -13.72
C GLU A 43 -0.90 -6.16 -13.17
N ALA A 44 -0.16 -7.27 -13.33
CA ALA A 44 1.23 -7.33 -12.93
C ALA A 44 2.13 -6.39 -13.76
N LYS A 45 1.86 -6.26 -15.06
CA LYS A 45 2.55 -5.28 -15.94
C LYS A 45 2.15 -3.84 -15.61
N LYS A 46 0.88 -3.59 -15.23
CA LYS A 46 0.44 -2.28 -14.70
C LYS A 46 1.13 -1.94 -13.37
N ALA A 47 1.33 -2.91 -12.47
CA ALA A 47 2.06 -2.71 -11.22
C ALA A 47 3.55 -2.38 -11.45
N LEU A 48 4.21 -3.06 -12.41
CA LEU A 48 5.57 -2.68 -12.83
C LEU A 48 5.63 -1.23 -13.32
N GLU A 49 4.71 -0.82 -14.19
CA GLU A 49 4.63 0.56 -14.69
C GLU A 49 4.34 1.57 -13.57
N ALA A 50 3.43 1.25 -12.64
CA ALA A 50 3.10 2.09 -11.48
C ALA A 50 4.29 2.31 -10.54
N GLY A 51 5.20 1.34 -10.43
CA GLY A 51 6.48 1.53 -9.74
C GLY A 51 7.51 2.31 -10.57
N ARG A 52 7.55 2.06 -11.88
CA ARG A 52 8.55 2.60 -12.82
C ARG A 52 8.35 4.08 -13.13
N ALA A 53 7.19 4.47 -13.64
CA ALA A 53 6.96 5.82 -14.18
C ALA A 53 7.17 6.95 -13.14
N PRO A 54 6.78 6.81 -11.85
CA PRO A 54 7.10 7.80 -10.83
C PRO A 54 8.60 7.90 -10.54
N MET A 55 9.33 6.79 -10.65
CA MET A 55 10.78 6.75 -10.43
C MET A 55 11.56 7.36 -11.59
N GLU A 56 11.16 7.10 -12.83
CA GLU A 56 11.70 7.77 -14.03
C GLU A 56 11.48 9.29 -13.94
N LYS A 57 10.24 9.72 -13.66
CA LYS A 57 9.89 11.13 -13.47
C LYS A 57 10.66 11.80 -12.31
N ALA A 58 10.83 11.12 -11.18
CA ALA A 58 11.64 11.64 -10.07
C ALA A 58 13.12 11.77 -10.48
N ALA A 59 13.65 10.79 -11.23
CA ALA A 59 15.02 10.79 -11.71
C ALA A 59 15.31 11.83 -12.82
N GLU A 60 14.29 12.33 -13.50
CA GLU A 60 14.35 13.43 -14.49
C GLU A 60 14.13 14.83 -13.88
N SER A 61 13.71 14.90 -12.62
CA SER A 61 13.48 16.18 -11.94
C SER A 61 14.75 17.02 -11.78
N SER A 62 14.59 18.32 -11.55
CA SER A 62 15.71 19.24 -11.27
C SER A 62 16.46 18.94 -9.97
N LYS A 63 15.89 18.10 -9.09
CA LYS A 63 16.52 17.61 -7.85
C LYS A 63 16.21 16.12 -7.64
N PRO A 64 16.88 15.20 -8.36
CA PRO A 64 16.55 13.78 -8.32
C PRO A 64 16.57 13.18 -6.92
N ASP A 65 17.56 13.52 -6.09
CA ASP A 65 17.72 12.91 -4.76
C ASP A 65 16.60 13.32 -3.77
N GLU A 66 16.09 14.56 -3.86
CA GLU A 66 14.97 15.01 -3.02
C GLU A 66 13.66 14.33 -3.44
N GLU A 67 13.34 14.28 -4.74
CA GLU A 67 12.10 13.66 -5.22
C GLU A 67 12.12 12.12 -5.12
N ILE A 68 13.27 11.46 -5.34
CA ILE A 68 13.42 10.01 -5.08
C ILE A 68 13.24 9.71 -3.59
N LYS A 69 13.84 10.50 -2.69
CA LYS A 69 13.67 10.32 -1.24
C LYS A 69 12.21 10.49 -0.81
N LYS A 70 11.51 11.48 -1.38
CA LYS A 70 10.08 11.74 -1.16
C LYS A 70 9.20 10.61 -1.69
N LEU A 71 9.47 10.09 -2.90
CA LEU A 71 8.79 8.93 -3.47
C LEU A 71 8.97 7.68 -2.58
N MET A 72 10.20 7.36 -2.18
CA MET A 72 10.48 6.20 -1.33
C MET A 72 9.84 6.33 0.06
N LYS A 73 9.79 7.55 0.62
CA LYS A 73 9.04 7.84 1.85
C LYS A 73 7.53 7.61 1.65
N GLN A 74 6.95 8.07 0.55
CA GLN A 74 5.53 7.86 0.25
C GLN A 74 5.20 6.38 0.12
N VAL A 75 6.01 5.60 -0.62
CA VAL A 75 5.85 4.13 -0.77
C VAL A 75 5.94 3.43 0.59
N SER A 76 6.85 3.84 1.48
CA SER A 76 6.97 3.30 2.84
C SER A 76 5.74 3.57 3.73
N LEU A 77 4.97 4.63 3.44
CA LEU A 77 3.74 4.97 4.16
C LEU A 77 2.51 4.25 3.57
N THR A 78 2.39 4.14 2.25
CA THR A 78 1.23 3.47 1.62
C THR A 78 1.22 1.95 1.77
N THR A 79 2.36 1.36 2.14
CA THR A 79 2.56 -0.09 2.26
C THR A 79 2.61 -0.56 3.72
N ARG A 80 2.42 0.37 4.66
CA ARG A 80 2.53 0.17 6.11
C ARG A 80 1.16 0.10 6.77
N VAL A 81 1.08 -0.73 7.81
CA VAL A 81 -0.01 -0.80 8.79
C VAL A 81 0.53 -0.63 10.22
N GLY A 82 -0.34 -0.31 11.17
CA GLY A 82 0.05 0.05 12.54
C GLY A 82 0.53 1.51 12.64
N ALA A 83 1.53 1.76 13.50
CA ALA A 83 2.01 3.10 13.79
C ALA A 83 2.67 3.81 12.59
N ASP A 84 2.46 5.14 12.53
CA ASP A 84 3.13 6.05 11.60
C ASP A 84 4.48 6.47 12.22
N PRO A 85 5.63 6.07 11.63
CA PRO A 85 6.95 6.30 12.22
C PRO A 85 7.35 7.77 12.32
N GLU A 86 6.60 8.70 11.72
CA GLU A 86 6.82 10.15 11.87
C GLU A 86 6.08 10.75 13.08
N LYS A 87 5.02 10.07 13.55
CA LYS A 87 4.20 10.51 14.69
C LYS A 87 4.52 9.71 15.95
N ASP A 88 4.75 8.41 15.75
CA ASP A 88 5.16 7.46 16.78
C ASP A 88 6.35 6.65 16.23
N PRO A 89 7.59 7.09 16.48
CA PRO A 89 8.79 6.42 16.01
C PRO A 89 9.00 5.01 16.58
N CYS A 90 8.26 4.61 17.64
CA CYS A 90 8.44 3.31 18.28
C CYS A 90 7.19 2.43 18.38
N GLY A 91 6.02 2.92 17.98
CA GLY A 91 4.83 2.11 17.87
C GLY A 91 5.01 0.93 16.92
N ALA A 92 4.42 -0.21 17.28
CA ALA A 92 4.44 -1.40 16.45
C ALA A 92 3.79 -1.13 15.08
N SER A 93 4.47 -1.60 14.04
CA SER A 93 4.01 -1.44 12.66
C SER A 93 4.50 -2.59 11.79
N ALA A 94 3.85 -2.81 10.66
CA ALA A 94 4.29 -3.79 9.67
C ALA A 94 4.22 -3.22 8.26
N ILE A 95 5.13 -3.67 7.39
CA ILE A 95 5.11 -3.42 5.95
C ILE A 95 4.63 -4.68 5.24
N LEU A 96 3.56 -4.57 4.45
CA LEU A 96 3.02 -5.69 3.68
C LEU A 96 3.73 -5.79 2.33
N ARG A 97 4.54 -6.82 2.14
CA ARG A 97 5.30 -7.07 0.90
C ARG A 97 4.48 -7.94 -0.05
N THR A 98 3.36 -7.37 -0.52
CA THR A 98 2.39 -8.01 -1.43
C THR A 98 2.98 -8.30 -2.82
N LYS A 99 2.26 -9.05 -3.67
CA LYS A 99 2.65 -9.27 -5.09
C LYS A 99 2.84 -7.92 -5.80
N ARG A 100 1.88 -7.01 -5.62
CA ARG A 100 1.90 -5.65 -6.15
C ARG A 100 3.09 -4.84 -5.65
N TYR A 101 3.33 -4.84 -4.33
CA TYR A 101 4.51 -4.19 -3.72
C TYR A 101 5.83 -4.63 -4.38
N ARG A 102 6.00 -5.95 -4.58
CA ARG A 102 7.20 -6.51 -5.22
C ARG A 102 7.32 -6.06 -6.67
N LEU A 103 6.23 -6.10 -7.44
CA LEU A 103 6.23 -5.66 -8.84
C LEU A 103 6.53 -4.17 -8.98
N GLU A 104 5.95 -3.32 -8.15
CA GLU A 104 6.28 -1.90 -8.11
C GLU A 104 7.75 -1.66 -7.69
N ALA A 105 8.29 -2.48 -6.78
CA ALA A 105 9.71 -2.43 -6.43
C ALA A 105 10.61 -2.84 -7.60
N PHE A 106 10.24 -3.85 -8.39
CA PHE A 106 10.94 -4.20 -9.62
C PHE A 106 10.81 -3.11 -10.69
N GLY A 107 9.66 -2.43 -10.81
CA GLY A 107 9.48 -1.28 -11.70
C GLY A 107 10.42 -0.10 -11.35
N ARG A 108 10.57 0.20 -10.05
CA ARG A 108 11.56 1.17 -9.56
C ARG A 108 13.00 0.74 -9.87
N GLN A 109 13.29 -0.56 -9.84
CA GLN A 109 14.60 -1.10 -10.24
C GLN A 109 14.82 -1.00 -11.75
N GLU A 110 13.81 -1.28 -12.59
CA GLU A 110 13.89 -1.08 -14.04
C GLU A 110 14.26 0.37 -14.40
N ALA A 111 13.57 1.35 -13.80
CA ALA A 111 13.87 2.77 -13.98
C ALA A 111 15.34 3.10 -13.63
N THR A 112 15.78 2.60 -12.47
CA THR A 112 17.12 2.83 -11.93
C THR A 112 18.20 2.21 -12.80
N GLU A 113 18.03 0.95 -13.21
CA GLU A 113 18.98 0.24 -14.06
C GLU A 113 18.98 0.75 -15.50
N SER A 114 17.82 1.15 -16.04
CA SER A 114 17.73 1.77 -17.36
C SER A 114 18.53 3.06 -17.42
N LYS A 115 18.40 3.92 -16.39
CA LYS A 115 19.17 5.17 -16.27
C LYS A 115 20.68 4.90 -16.13
N LYS A 116 21.09 3.91 -15.32
CA LYS A 116 22.51 3.52 -15.18
C LYS A 116 23.11 3.00 -16.49
N GLN A 117 22.37 2.16 -17.21
CA GLN A 117 22.84 1.50 -18.43
C GLN A 117 22.62 2.32 -19.71
N LYS A 118 21.91 3.47 -19.62
CA LYS A 118 21.50 4.31 -20.76
C LYS A 118 20.76 3.54 -21.86
N LYS A 119 20.02 2.50 -21.48
CA LYS A 119 19.22 1.65 -22.36
C LYS A 119 17.95 1.25 -21.62
N GLU A 120 16.89 0.89 -22.35
CA GLU A 120 15.69 0.34 -21.72
C GLU A 120 15.98 -1.05 -21.11
N VAL A 121 15.72 -1.20 -19.80
CA VAL A 121 15.80 -2.47 -19.06
C VAL A 121 14.40 -2.86 -18.61
N ARG A 122 14.00 -4.09 -18.94
CA ARG A 122 12.68 -4.65 -18.63
C ARG A 122 12.81 -6.02 -17.97
N MET A 123 11.94 -6.29 -16.99
CA MET A 123 11.81 -7.58 -16.34
C MET A 123 11.28 -8.61 -17.34
N PRO A 124 11.91 -9.79 -17.48
CA PRO A 124 11.37 -10.85 -18.33
C PRO A 124 10.03 -11.36 -17.80
N ASP A 125 9.07 -11.62 -18.70
CA ASP A 125 7.73 -12.13 -18.35
C ASP A 125 7.77 -13.39 -17.45
N GLY A 126 8.75 -14.28 -17.65
CA GLY A 126 8.95 -15.46 -16.79
C GLY A 126 9.37 -15.16 -15.34
N PHE A 127 9.84 -13.94 -15.04
CA PHE A 127 10.02 -13.46 -13.66
C PHE A 127 8.71 -12.86 -13.13
N ILE A 128 8.00 -12.07 -13.95
CA ILE A 128 6.69 -11.50 -13.59
C ILE A 128 5.72 -12.63 -13.18
N GLN A 129 5.69 -13.71 -13.96
CA GLN A 129 4.89 -14.91 -13.69
C GLN A 129 5.26 -15.54 -12.34
N LYS A 130 6.54 -15.65 -11.97
CA LYS A 130 6.97 -16.11 -10.63
C LYS A 130 6.47 -15.23 -9.49
N VAL A 131 6.24 -13.93 -9.73
CA VAL A 131 5.65 -13.03 -8.73
C VAL A 131 4.14 -13.20 -8.64
N VAL A 132 3.47 -13.33 -9.78
CA VAL A 132 2.04 -13.68 -9.88
C VAL A 132 1.74 -15.00 -9.15
N ASP A 133 2.58 -16.01 -9.34
CA ASP A 133 2.40 -17.36 -8.79
C ASP A 133 2.83 -17.51 -7.32
N MET A 134 3.30 -16.46 -6.64
CA MET A 134 3.69 -16.58 -5.23
C MET A 134 2.47 -16.95 -4.35
N PRO A 135 2.52 -18.06 -3.58
CA PRO A 135 1.43 -18.44 -2.70
C PRO A 135 1.43 -17.66 -1.38
N ASN A 136 2.51 -16.91 -1.08
CA ASN A 136 2.73 -16.29 0.23
C ASN A 136 2.97 -14.79 0.14
N MET A 137 2.39 -14.05 1.09
CA MET A 137 2.71 -12.66 1.41
C MET A 137 3.83 -12.63 2.46
N GLU A 138 4.82 -11.75 2.29
CA GLU A 138 5.76 -11.41 3.36
C GLU A 138 5.25 -10.19 4.14
N VAL A 139 5.51 -10.19 5.44
CA VAL A 139 5.15 -9.12 6.36
C VAL A 139 6.41 -8.80 7.16
N GLU A 140 6.96 -7.59 6.99
CA GLU A 140 8.09 -7.11 7.80
C GLU A 140 7.51 -6.37 9.01
N ILE A 141 7.55 -6.98 10.19
CA ILE A 141 7.12 -6.37 11.45
C ILE A 141 8.30 -5.60 12.04
N GLN A 142 8.04 -4.38 12.52
CA GLN A 142 9.00 -3.54 13.24
C GLN A 142 8.47 -3.24 14.64
N LEU A 143 9.30 -3.51 15.65
CA LEU A 143 9.00 -3.25 17.07
C LEU A 143 10.09 -2.39 17.71
N CYS A 144 9.78 -1.82 18.87
CA CYS A 144 10.74 -1.18 19.76
C CYS A 144 10.79 -1.88 21.13
N GLY A 145 11.95 -1.80 21.79
CA GLY A 145 12.17 -2.36 23.12
C GLY A 145 13.44 -1.81 23.77
N ASP A 146 13.67 -2.17 25.04
CA ASP A 146 14.75 -1.59 25.86
C ASP A 146 16.06 -2.38 25.82
N ASP A 147 16.05 -3.58 25.23
CA ASP A 147 17.21 -4.46 25.03
C ASP A 147 17.46 -4.73 23.54
N GLU A 148 18.66 -5.15 23.15
CA GLU A 148 19.00 -5.46 21.75
C GLU A 148 18.51 -6.84 21.26
N TYR A 149 18.11 -7.75 22.15
CA TYR A 149 17.53 -9.06 21.83
C TYR A 149 16.06 -9.17 22.28
N PHE A 150 15.39 -8.06 22.63
CA PHE A 150 14.00 -8.06 23.14
C PHE A 150 12.97 -8.76 22.22
N ALA A 151 13.26 -8.81 20.92
CA ALA A 151 12.43 -9.43 19.89
C ALA A 151 12.86 -10.87 19.55
N ASP A 152 13.88 -11.44 20.21
CA ASP A 152 14.23 -12.84 20.00
C ASP A 152 13.07 -13.75 20.47
N GLY A 153 12.84 -14.84 19.74
CA GLY A 153 11.76 -15.79 20.01
C GLY A 153 10.32 -15.25 19.87
N VAL A 154 10.08 -14.00 19.45
CA VAL A 154 8.71 -13.49 19.29
C VAL A 154 7.95 -14.27 18.21
N LYS A 155 6.64 -14.43 18.41
CA LYS A 155 5.73 -15.02 17.43
C LYS A 155 4.71 -13.97 17.01
N VAL A 156 4.15 -14.12 15.81
CA VAL A 156 3.09 -13.27 15.30
C VAL A 156 1.91 -14.08 14.79
N ALA A 157 0.71 -13.51 14.85
CA ALA A 157 -0.48 -14.02 14.18
C ALA A 157 -1.33 -12.86 13.66
N PHE A 158 -2.22 -13.15 12.71
CA PHE A 158 -3.32 -12.27 12.35
C PHE A 158 -4.59 -12.70 13.08
N GLN A 159 -5.30 -11.73 13.67
CA GLN A 159 -6.62 -11.93 14.28
C GLN A 159 -7.68 -11.32 13.35
N GLN A 160 -8.57 -12.15 12.81
CA GLN A 160 -9.70 -11.73 11.96
C GLN A 160 -11.01 -12.22 12.58
N GLY A 161 -11.62 -11.38 13.40
CA GLY A 161 -12.76 -11.76 14.25
C GLY A 161 -12.38 -12.88 15.21
N SER A 162 -13.06 -14.03 15.11
CA SER A 162 -12.77 -15.24 15.89
C SER A 162 -11.66 -16.13 15.31
N LYS A 163 -11.14 -15.83 14.11
CA LYS A 163 -10.06 -16.60 13.50
C LYS A 163 -8.69 -16.03 13.92
N THR A 164 -7.83 -16.89 14.43
CA THR A 164 -6.40 -16.62 14.58
C THR A 164 -5.65 -17.37 13.48
N ILE A 165 -4.86 -16.65 12.71
CA ILE A 165 -4.17 -17.14 11.51
C ILE A 165 -2.67 -17.02 11.77
N HIS A 166 -1.97 -18.14 11.77
CA HIS A 166 -0.53 -18.18 12.00
C HIS A 166 0.24 -18.07 10.67
N PRO A 167 1.45 -17.47 10.68
CA PRO A 167 2.33 -17.52 9.53
C PRO A 167 2.79 -18.94 9.25
N ILE A 168 3.02 -19.25 7.98
CA ILE A 168 3.60 -20.53 7.53
C ILE A 168 5.09 -20.65 7.87
N ASP A 169 5.76 -19.51 8.10
CA ASP A 169 7.18 -19.40 8.42
C ASP A 169 7.49 -18.02 9.03
N MET A 170 8.51 -17.97 9.88
CA MET A 170 9.04 -16.73 10.46
C MET A 170 10.56 -16.74 10.39
N GLY A 171 11.14 -15.69 9.81
CA GLY A 171 12.56 -15.41 9.94
C GLY A 171 12.90 -14.94 11.36
N PRO A 172 14.15 -15.13 11.83
CA PRO A 172 14.60 -14.63 13.12
C PRO A 172 14.51 -13.10 13.18
N ALA A 173 14.41 -12.56 14.39
CA ALA A 173 14.50 -11.12 14.60
C ALA A 173 15.93 -10.60 14.37
N GLU A 174 16.05 -9.47 13.68
CA GLU A 174 17.29 -8.71 13.62
C GLU A 174 17.66 -8.23 15.03
N ARG A 175 18.96 -8.27 15.36
CA ARG A 175 19.48 -7.58 16.56
C ARG A 175 19.03 -6.12 16.53
N GLY A 176 18.49 -5.65 17.65
CA GLY A 176 17.96 -4.31 17.83
C GLY A 176 18.98 -3.24 17.45
N ARG A 177 18.59 -2.35 16.55
CA ARG A 177 19.39 -1.16 16.22
C ARG A 177 19.02 -0.05 17.19
N LYS A 178 20.02 0.65 17.73
CA LYS A 178 19.80 1.72 18.70
C LYS A 178 18.99 2.86 18.08
N ASN A 179 17.95 3.32 18.75
CA ASN A 179 17.18 4.50 18.36
C ASN A 179 17.91 5.79 18.78
N GLU A 180 17.75 6.85 18.00
CA GLU A 180 18.17 8.20 18.36
C GLU A 180 16.95 8.98 18.89
N GLY A 181 16.91 9.26 20.20
CA GLY A 181 15.81 10.02 20.81
C GLY A 181 15.50 9.63 22.26
N GLN A 182 14.32 10.03 22.73
CA GLN A 182 13.71 9.57 23.98
C GLN A 182 12.66 8.49 23.67
N GLY A 183 12.68 7.38 24.40
CA GLY A 183 11.83 6.20 24.16
C GLY A 183 12.62 4.90 24.31
N PRO A 184 12.05 3.76 23.91
CA PRO A 184 12.74 2.47 23.97
C PRO A 184 14.06 2.48 23.19
N ALA A 185 15.11 1.95 23.80
CA ALA A 185 16.47 2.14 23.32
C ALA A 185 16.77 1.49 21.96
N TYR A 186 16.03 0.46 21.56
CA TYR A 186 16.29 -0.35 20.38
C TYR A 186 15.05 -0.55 19.51
N ARG A 187 15.29 -0.76 18.21
CA ARG A 187 14.29 -1.14 17.20
C ARG A 187 14.74 -2.42 16.51
N SER A 188 13.90 -3.44 16.54
CA SER A 188 14.13 -4.72 15.85
C SER A 188 13.11 -4.91 14.73
N ARG A 189 13.42 -5.84 13.81
CA ARG A 189 12.56 -6.25 12.70
C ARG A 189 12.62 -7.75 12.51
N PHE A 190 11.52 -8.35 12.09
CA PHE A 190 11.45 -9.75 11.67
C PHE A 190 10.47 -9.88 10.50
N THR A 191 10.63 -10.94 9.71
CA THR A 191 9.74 -11.20 8.57
C THR A 191 8.91 -12.45 8.84
N ALA A 192 7.59 -12.33 8.72
CA ALA A 192 6.65 -13.44 8.76
C ALA A 192 6.06 -13.69 7.37
N ARG A 193 5.83 -14.96 7.01
CA ARG A 193 5.22 -15.36 5.74
C ARG A 193 3.81 -15.90 5.99
N PHE A 194 2.80 -15.33 5.35
CA PHE A 194 1.41 -15.77 5.44
C PHE A 194 0.94 -16.27 4.07
N ALA A 195 0.23 -17.39 4.02
CA ALA A 195 -0.36 -17.88 2.77
C ALA A 195 -1.53 -16.99 2.34
N TYR A 196 -1.62 -16.64 1.06
CA TYR A 196 -2.64 -15.73 0.52
C TYR A 196 -4.08 -16.28 0.60
N ASP A 197 -4.23 -17.60 0.71
CA ASP A 197 -5.50 -18.30 0.92
C ASP A 197 -5.86 -18.50 2.40
N GLY A 198 -4.93 -18.19 3.32
CA GLY A 198 -5.10 -18.37 4.76
C GLY A 198 -5.83 -17.23 5.48
N PHE A 199 -6.04 -16.07 4.84
CA PHE A 199 -6.68 -14.90 5.44
C PHE A 199 -7.56 -14.14 4.45
N ASP A 200 -8.52 -13.37 4.97
CA ASP A 200 -9.38 -12.50 4.14
C ASP A 200 -8.70 -11.13 3.96
N PRO A 201 -8.38 -10.69 2.72
CA PRO A 201 -7.72 -9.41 2.47
C PRO A 201 -8.62 -8.19 2.77
N SER A 202 -9.92 -8.39 2.90
CA SER A 202 -10.92 -7.33 3.18
C SER A 202 -11.36 -7.27 4.65
N ALA A 203 -11.04 -8.29 5.45
CA ALA A 203 -11.41 -8.33 6.85
C ALA A 203 -10.57 -7.38 7.71
N LYS A 204 -11.22 -6.76 8.71
CA LYS A 204 -10.52 -6.04 9.78
C LYS A 204 -9.56 -7.01 10.48
N THR A 205 -8.28 -6.70 10.41
CA THR A 205 -7.21 -7.55 10.94
C THR A 205 -6.54 -6.83 12.11
N LYS A 206 -6.20 -7.56 13.17
CA LYS A 206 -5.14 -7.14 14.09
C LYS A 206 -3.91 -7.98 13.87
N VAL A 207 -2.73 -7.39 13.96
CA VAL A 207 -1.48 -8.13 14.17
C VAL A 207 -1.35 -8.34 15.66
N VAL A 208 -1.19 -9.59 16.09
CA VAL A 208 -0.96 -9.97 17.48
C VAL A 208 0.44 -10.55 17.60
N ILE A 209 1.25 -9.97 18.48
CA ILE A 209 2.61 -10.38 18.78
C ILE A 209 2.60 -11.09 20.14
N PHE A 210 3.30 -12.21 20.23
CA PHE A 210 3.48 -12.98 21.45
C PHE A 210 4.97 -12.97 21.80
N PHE A 211 5.29 -12.39 22.96
CA PHE A 211 6.66 -12.37 23.48
C PHE A 211 6.96 -13.65 24.26
N PRO A 212 8.24 -14.08 24.35
CA PRO A 212 8.62 -15.30 25.09
C PRO A 212 8.26 -15.26 26.59
N ASP A 213 8.13 -14.08 27.18
CA ASP A 213 7.74 -13.87 28.58
C ASP A 213 6.22 -13.99 28.83
N GLY A 214 5.44 -14.29 27.79
CA GLY A 214 3.99 -14.43 27.84
C GLY A 214 3.21 -13.12 27.66
N LYS A 215 3.88 -11.97 27.48
CA LYS A 215 3.20 -10.72 27.10
C LYS A 215 2.70 -10.79 25.67
N THR A 216 1.65 -10.01 25.40
CA THR A 216 1.12 -9.80 24.05
C THR A 216 1.01 -8.33 23.73
N GLU A 217 1.38 -7.96 22.52
CA GLU A 217 1.13 -6.63 21.94
C GLU A 217 0.22 -6.80 20.71
N GLU A 218 -0.72 -5.89 20.50
CA GLU A 218 -1.58 -5.90 19.31
C GLU A 218 -1.69 -4.51 18.69
N PHE A 219 -1.77 -4.47 17.35
CA PHE A 219 -2.05 -3.25 16.60
C PHE A 219 -3.00 -3.53 15.42
N GLU A 220 -3.79 -2.52 15.06
CA GLU A 220 -4.72 -2.64 13.94
C GLU A 220 -3.98 -2.67 12.59
N ALA A 221 -4.34 -3.66 11.77
CA ALA A 221 -3.90 -3.79 10.39
C ALA A 221 -5.08 -3.65 9.44
N ASP A 222 -5.30 -2.42 8.99
CA ASP A 222 -6.29 -2.12 7.98
C ASP A 222 -5.70 -2.35 6.58
N PHE A 223 -5.83 -3.58 6.10
CA PHE A 223 -5.38 -3.99 4.76
C PHE A 223 -6.03 -3.20 3.63
N SER A 224 -7.20 -2.57 3.85
CA SER A 224 -7.86 -1.72 2.85
C SER A 224 -7.18 -0.36 2.64
N LYS A 225 -6.33 0.07 3.59
CA LYS A 225 -5.51 1.29 3.47
C LYS A 225 -4.20 1.06 2.73
N VAL A 226 -3.80 -0.19 2.55
CA VAL A 226 -2.57 -0.57 1.84
C VAL A 226 -2.82 -0.44 0.34
N LYS A 227 -1.85 0.12 -0.40
CA LYS A 227 -1.87 0.24 -1.87
C LYS A 227 -0.64 -0.41 -2.49
#